data_AF-A0A7E5WX85-F1
#
_entry.id   AF-A0A7E5WX85-F1
#
_cell.length_a   1.000
_cell.length_b   1.000
_cell.length_c   1.000
_cell.angle_alpha   90.00
_cell.angle_beta   90.00
_cell.angle_gamma   90.00
#
_symmetry.space_group_name_H-M   'P 1'
#
loop_
_entity.id
_entity.type
_entity.pdbx_description
1 polymer ?
#
loop_
_entity_poly.entity_id
_entity_poly.type
_entity_poly.pdbx_seq_one_letter_code
_entity_poly.pdbx_strand_id
1 'polypeptide(L)'
;ASASTTVDEVKKVTGFFNQSLLSSTPIQSSDLAAILVTSVIEPHRNLLFPKLTAIKFKYLQKAVAKIYRVNVEKKITKIGKVSSYDVTFFSRTFLEAQYKPYSGFPRGYCAKRFQRVTHCLFDLDGTILNSEVTYHKMLKDVCAKYGKRYTKELEKRNYGSTDSEICRNVVKELQLGISPNQLECEMIELSERTLPKAPLQAGAERLLTHLHDTGIPLALATNSSRRAVRLHAAARPKLFGMFHHWVCATDPGVDRGKPFPDIYLYAASLFPDKPKPAKCLVFEDSTVGLEAASSAGMQVVMTPPRHLAPEFSKKATLIIKTLLEFKPEIFGLPPFTGKPEYPTKKHPKMYY
;
A
#
# COMPACT_ATOMS: atom_id res chain seq x y z
N ALA A 1 -0.50 -15.03 35.19
CA ALA A 1 -1.63 -14.09 35.27
C ALA A 1 -2.28 -13.75 33.92
N SER A 2 -1.61 -13.79 32.76
CA SER A 2 -2.18 -13.31 31.48
C SER A 2 -2.77 -14.38 30.53
N ALA A 3 -2.81 -15.65 30.95
CA ALA A 3 -3.37 -16.73 30.13
C ALA A 3 -4.89 -16.95 30.37
N SER A 4 -5.39 -16.63 31.57
CA SER A 4 -6.80 -16.81 31.94
C SER A 4 -7.72 -15.86 31.16
N THR A 5 -7.30 -14.62 30.96
CA THR A 5 -8.07 -13.59 30.24
C THR A 5 -8.40 -14.00 28.80
N THR A 6 -7.45 -14.64 28.11
CA THR A 6 -7.62 -15.15 26.74
C THR A 6 -8.59 -16.33 26.63
N VAL A 7 -8.66 -17.19 27.64
CA VAL A 7 -9.55 -18.37 27.63
C VAL A 7 -11.00 -17.94 27.81
N ASP A 8 -11.26 -16.94 28.65
CA ASP A 8 -12.61 -16.42 28.88
C ASP A 8 -13.12 -15.56 27.71
N GLU A 9 -12.25 -14.82 27.03
CA GLU A 9 -12.59 -14.14 25.76
C GLU A 9 -12.91 -15.13 24.65
N VAL A 10 -12.15 -16.22 24.52
CA VAL A 10 -12.44 -17.30 23.56
C VAL A 10 -13.77 -17.99 23.88
N LYS A 11 -14.10 -18.22 25.16
CA LYS A 11 -15.41 -18.77 25.58
C LYS A 11 -16.58 -17.83 25.28
N LYS A 12 -16.40 -16.51 25.40
CA LYS A 12 -17.41 -15.52 25.01
C LYS A 12 -17.70 -15.54 23.50
N VAL A 13 -16.66 -15.73 22.68
CA VAL A 13 -16.79 -15.82 21.21
C VAL A 13 -17.44 -17.14 20.79
N THR A 14 -17.11 -18.26 21.44
CA THR A 14 -17.68 -19.57 21.09
C THR A 14 -19.09 -19.79 21.65
N GLY A 15 -19.47 -19.15 22.76
CA GLY A 15 -20.81 -19.23 23.34
C GLY A 15 -21.92 -18.69 22.45
N PHE A 16 -21.59 -17.79 21.51
CA PHE A 16 -22.53 -17.22 20.54
C PHE A 16 -23.00 -18.20 19.44
N PHE A 17 -22.36 -19.37 19.31
CA PHE A 17 -22.58 -20.27 18.16
C PHE A 17 -23.56 -21.42 18.42
N ASN A 18 -24.18 -21.50 19.59
CA ASN A 18 -25.29 -22.41 19.80
C ASN A 18 -26.60 -21.74 19.39
N GLN A 19 -26.92 -21.75 18.09
CA GLN A 19 -28.27 -22.13 17.60
C GLN A 19 -28.57 -21.93 16.10
N SER A 20 -27.79 -21.19 15.29
CA SER A 20 -28.31 -20.75 13.98
C SER A 20 -27.74 -21.40 12.71
N LEU A 21 -26.87 -22.42 12.79
CA LEU A 21 -26.21 -23.01 11.60
C LEU A 21 -26.46 -24.49 11.36
N LEU A 22 -27.56 -25.04 11.86
CA LEU A 22 -27.97 -26.42 11.59
C LEU A 22 -29.23 -26.44 10.72
N SER A 23 -29.10 -26.06 9.45
CA SER A 23 -30.02 -26.55 8.42
C SER A 23 -29.56 -27.94 7.97
N SER A 24 -30.53 -28.83 7.76
CA SER A 24 -30.46 -30.30 7.71
C SER A 24 -29.73 -30.93 6.51
N THR A 25 -28.55 -30.42 6.12
CA THR A 25 -27.72 -31.01 5.07
C THR A 25 -26.31 -31.33 5.58
N PRO A 26 -25.73 -32.49 5.22
CA PRO A 26 -24.37 -32.84 5.64
C PRO A 26 -23.36 -31.86 5.04
N ILE A 27 -22.75 -31.04 5.90
CA ILE A 27 -21.70 -30.08 5.53
C ILE A 27 -20.39 -30.85 5.36
N GLN A 28 -19.72 -30.71 4.22
CA GLN A 28 -18.43 -31.36 3.99
C GLN A 28 -17.34 -30.72 4.87
N SER A 29 -16.33 -31.51 5.27
CA SER A 29 -15.26 -31.06 6.17
C SER A 29 -14.46 -29.85 5.65
N SER A 30 -14.42 -29.65 4.33
CA SER A 30 -13.86 -28.46 3.67
C SER A 30 -14.65 -27.18 3.93
N ASP A 31 -15.98 -27.27 4.05
CA ASP A 31 -16.86 -26.11 4.22
C ASP A 31 -16.78 -25.57 5.66
N LEU A 32 -16.58 -26.46 6.64
CA LEU A 32 -16.35 -26.08 8.04
C LEU A 32 -15.07 -25.27 8.24
N ALA A 33 -14.00 -25.58 7.50
CA ALA A 33 -12.74 -24.83 7.57
C ALA A 33 -12.85 -23.46 6.92
N ALA A 34 -13.55 -23.36 5.79
CA ALA A 34 -13.84 -22.10 5.12
C ALA A 34 -14.69 -21.18 6.00
N ILE A 35 -15.77 -21.70 6.59
CA ILE A 35 -16.64 -20.97 7.53
C ILE A 35 -15.84 -20.49 8.75
N LEU A 36 -14.90 -21.28 9.27
CA LEU A 36 -14.09 -20.87 10.42
C LEU A 36 -13.16 -19.68 10.10
N VAL A 37 -12.52 -19.70 8.93
CA VAL A 37 -11.61 -18.63 8.52
C VAL A 37 -12.38 -17.35 8.21
N THR A 38 -13.47 -17.45 7.44
CA THR A 38 -14.23 -16.27 6.99
C THR A 38 -15.11 -15.68 8.08
N SER A 39 -15.65 -16.49 8.99
CA SER A 39 -16.67 -16.05 9.96
C SER A 39 -16.11 -15.79 11.35
N VAL A 40 -14.90 -16.28 11.68
CA VAL A 40 -14.32 -16.16 13.03
C VAL A 40 -13.01 -15.40 13.03
N ILE A 41 -12.09 -15.73 12.13
CA ILE A 41 -10.74 -15.14 12.15
C ILE A 41 -10.74 -13.78 11.44
N GLU A 42 -11.35 -13.69 10.26
CA GLU A 42 -11.29 -12.48 9.44
C GLU A 42 -12.06 -11.28 10.05
N PRO A 43 -13.27 -11.44 10.64
CA PRO A 43 -14.02 -10.33 11.22
C PRO A 43 -13.40 -9.77 12.51
N HIS A 44 -12.67 -10.61 13.27
CA HIS A 44 -12.05 -10.23 14.54
C HIS A 44 -10.53 -10.05 14.45
N ARG A 45 -10.00 -10.05 13.22
CA ARG A 45 -8.57 -9.88 12.92
C ARG A 45 -7.98 -8.64 13.59
N ASN A 46 -8.70 -7.52 13.56
CA ASN A 46 -8.22 -6.28 14.16
C ASN A 46 -8.24 -6.28 15.70
N LEU A 47 -9.00 -7.19 16.34
CA LEU A 47 -9.04 -7.35 17.80
C LEU A 47 -7.93 -8.30 18.29
N LEU A 48 -7.66 -9.35 17.52
CA LEU A 48 -6.71 -10.42 17.87
C LEU A 48 -5.25 -10.06 17.54
N PHE A 49 -5.00 -9.34 16.45
CA PHE A 49 -3.66 -9.13 15.91
C PHE A 49 -2.80 -8.07 16.63
N PRO A 50 -3.33 -6.99 17.24
CA PRO A 50 -2.46 -5.99 17.88
C PRO A 50 -1.82 -6.45 19.20
N LYS A 51 -2.32 -7.51 19.84
CA LYS A 51 -1.92 -7.91 21.22
C LYS A 51 -1.13 -9.22 21.30
N LEU A 52 -0.92 -9.91 20.19
CA LEU A 52 -0.26 -11.22 20.16
C LEU A 52 1.15 -11.10 19.58
N THR A 53 2.16 -11.34 20.41
CA THR A 53 3.53 -11.58 19.93
C THR A 53 3.59 -12.92 19.17
N ALA A 54 4.56 -13.08 18.27
CA ALA A 54 4.70 -14.30 17.45
C ALA A 54 4.71 -15.61 18.28
N ILE A 55 5.25 -15.57 19.50
CA ILE A 55 5.22 -16.68 20.46
C ILE A 55 3.79 -16.98 20.90
N LYS A 56 3.01 -15.96 21.29
CA LYS A 56 1.60 -16.12 21.71
C LYS A 56 0.71 -16.62 20.58
N PHE A 57 1.02 -16.26 19.33
CA PHE A 57 0.32 -16.78 18.15
C PHE A 57 0.50 -18.30 17.99
N LYS A 58 1.73 -18.81 18.20
CA LYS A 58 2.02 -20.26 18.20
C LYS A 58 1.27 -21.01 19.31
N TYR A 59 1.06 -20.38 20.47
CA TYR A 59 0.25 -20.94 21.55
C TYR A 59 -1.25 -20.89 21.26
N LEU A 60 -1.76 -19.82 20.64
CA LEU A 60 -3.15 -19.72 20.20
C LEU A 60 -3.46 -20.79 19.13
N GLN A 61 -2.57 -20.96 18.15
CA GLN A 61 -2.67 -22.02 17.15
C GLN A 61 -2.68 -23.42 17.80
N LYS A 62 -1.80 -23.66 18.78
CA LYS A 62 -1.79 -24.92 19.55
C LYS A 62 -3.03 -25.10 20.42
N ALA A 63 -3.57 -24.05 21.02
CA ALA A 63 -4.76 -24.09 21.86
C ALA A 63 -6.02 -24.34 21.03
N VAL A 64 -6.17 -23.65 19.89
CA VAL A 64 -7.27 -23.88 18.93
C VAL A 64 -7.19 -25.30 18.39
N ALA A 65 -6.00 -25.77 17.98
CA ALA A 65 -5.80 -27.16 17.55
C ALA A 65 -6.10 -28.19 18.66
N LYS A 66 -5.78 -27.89 19.92
CA LYS A 66 -6.05 -28.78 21.08
C LYS A 66 -7.52 -28.80 21.48
N ILE A 67 -8.20 -27.65 21.49
CA ILE A 67 -9.64 -27.53 21.75
C ILE A 67 -10.42 -28.25 20.65
N TYR A 68 -10.00 -28.09 19.40
CA TYR A 68 -10.60 -28.83 18.28
C TYR A 68 -10.29 -30.32 18.37
N ARG A 69 -9.07 -30.75 18.70
CA ARG A 69 -8.75 -32.18 18.90
C ARG A 69 -9.65 -32.82 19.95
N VAL A 70 -9.88 -32.15 21.09
CA VAL A 70 -10.77 -32.65 22.15
C VAL A 70 -12.24 -32.66 21.74
N ASN A 71 -12.73 -31.64 21.02
CA ASN A 71 -14.13 -31.57 20.58
C ASN A 71 -14.43 -32.47 19.37
N VAL A 72 -13.43 -32.71 18.52
CA VAL A 72 -13.49 -33.62 17.37
C VAL A 72 -13.38 -35.06 17.87
N GLU A 73 -12.46 -35.41 18.77
CA GLU A 73 -12.39 -36.75 19.38
C GLU A 73 -13.68 -37.10 20.17
N LYS A 74 -14.31 -36.13 20.85
CA LYS A 74 -15.60 -36.31 21.54
C LYS A 74 -16.83 -36.39 20.62
N LYS A 75 -16.79 -35.81 19.41
CA LYS A 75 -17.89 -35.91 18.43
C LYS A 75 -17.71 -37.09 17.47
N ILE A 76 -16.47 -37.49 17.17
CA ILE A 76 -16.14 -38.66 16.31
C ILE A 76 -16.45 -39.99 17.01
N THR A 77 -16.56 -40.04 18.35
CA THR A 77 -17.08 -41.24 19.03
C THR A 77 -18.54 -41.56 18.66
N LYS A 78 -19.26 -40.63 18.00
CA LYS A 78 -20.66 -40.80 17.57
C LYS A 78 -20.86 -41.02 16.07
N ILE A 79 -19.82 -40.89 15.24
CA ILE A 79 -19.89 -41.04 13.78
C ILE A 79 -18.69 -41.88 13.36
N GLY A 80 -18.95 -43.08 12.85
CA GLY A 80 -17.98 -44.18 12.69
C GLY A 80 -16.64 -43.83 12.02
N LYS A 81 -15.65 -44.67 12.38
CA LYS A 81 -14.23 -44.69 11.97
C LYS A 81 -13.88 -43.86 10.72
N VAL A 82 -13.12 -42.79 10.95
CA VAL A 82 -12.34 -42.09 9.92
C VAL A 82 -10.91 -42.65 9.95
N SER A 83 -10.37 -43.09 8.80
CA SER A 83 -9.03 -43.69 8.73
C SER A 83 -7.93 -42.64 8.95
N SER A 84 -6.76 -43.07 9.41
CA SER A 84 -5.58 -42.22 9.69
C SER A 84 -5.06 -41.39 8.49
N TYR A 85 -5.59 -41.61 7.29
CA TYR A 85 -5.27 -40.82 6.10
C TYR A 85 -5.86 -39.40 6.12
N ASP A 86 -7.00 -39.16 6.78
CA ASP A 86 -7.70 -37.86 6.72
C ASP A 86 -7.09 -36.73 7.57
N VAL A 87 -6.38 -37.09 8.66
CA VAL A 87 -5.74 -36.10 9.55
C VAL A 87 -4.48 -35.51 8.91
N THR A 88 -3.78 -36.30 8.10
CA THR A 88 -2.57 -35.87 7.36
C THR A 88 -2.94 -34.99 6.16
N PHE A 89 -4.13 -35.17 5.60
CA PHE A 89 -4.67 -34.28 4.56
C PHE A 89 -4.93 -32.88 5.12
N PHE A 90 -5.50 -32.76 6.32
CA PHE A 90 -5.81 -31.47 6.95
C PHE A 90 -4.58 -30.60 7.25
N SER A 91 -3.46 -31.20 7.68
CA SER A 91 -2.23 -30.45 7.95
C SER A 91 -1.53 -29.99 6.67
N ARG A 92 -1.61 -30.78 5.59
CA ARG A 92 -1.06 -30.42 4.27
C ARG A 92 -1.87 -29.33 3.60
N THR A 93 -3.21 -29.40 3.62
CA THR A 93 -4.08 -28.39 3.01
C THR A 93 -3.98 -27.03 3.71
N PHE A 94 -3.79 -27.00 5.03
CA PHE A 94 -3.62 -25.75 5.78
C PHE A 94 -2.25 -25.08 5.55
N LEU A 95 -1.21 -25.87 5.27
CA LEU A 95 0.12 -25.36 4.89
C LEU A 95 0.19 -24.98 3.40
N GLU A 96 -0.46 -25.74 2.51
CA GLU A 96 -0.53 -25.42 1.07
C GLU A 96 -1.41 -24.19 0.78
N ALA A 97 -2.40 -23.90 1.63
CA ALA A 97 -3.20 -22.67 1.55
C ALA A 97 -2.38 -21.39 1.80
N GLN A 98 -1.13 -21.49 2.30
CA GLN A 98 -0.21 -20.35 2.39
C GLN A 98 0.70 -20.18 1.17
N TYR A 99 0.75 -21.14 0.24
CA TYR A 99 1.77 -21.15 -0.84
C TYR A 99 1.27 -21.48 -2.27
N LYS A 100 -0.04 -21.56 -2.51
CA LYS A 100 -0.59 -21.51 -3.88
C LYS A 100 -1.29 -20.17 -4.14
N PRO A 101 -1.05 -19.50 -5.28
CA PRO A 101 -1.93 -18.42 -5.70
C PRO A 101 -3.31 -19.03 -5.95
N TYR A 102 -4.32 -18.52 -5.23
CA TYR A 102 -5.71 -18.91 -5.37
C TYR A 102 -6.13 -18.83 -6.85
N SER A 103 -6.23 -19.97 -7.52
CA SER A 103 -6.89 -20.13 -8.82
C SER A 103 -8.17 -20.92 -8.59
N GLY A 104 -9.27 -20.21 -8.31
CA GLY A 104 -10.58 -20.84 -8.12
C GLY A 104 -11.47 -20.03 -7.20
N PHE A 105 -12.16 -19.02 -7.75
CA PHE A 105 -13.31 -18.43 -7.07
C PHE A 105 -14.48 -19.41 -7.12
N PRO A 106 -15.20 -19.65 -6.01
CA PRO A 106 -16.50 -20.31 -6.06
C PRO A 106 -17.44 -19.46 -6.93
N ARG A 107 -18.11 -20.11 -7.89
CA ARG A 107 -19.14 -19.48 -8.73
C ARG A 107 -20.25 -18.96 -7.80
N GLY A 108 -20.30 -17.65 -7.58
CA GLY A 108 -21.35 -17.03 -6.74
C GLY A 108 -20.98 -15.71 -6.07
N TYR A 109 -19.70 -15.37 -5.95
CA TYR A 109 -19.26 -14.04 -5.50
C TYR A 109 -18.52 -13.34 -6.63
N CYS A 110 -19.08 -12.25 -7.17
CA CYS A 110 -18.38 -11.39 -8.10
C CYS A 110 -17.29 -10.64 -7.32
N ALA A 111 -16.14 -11.26 -7.11
CA ALA A 111 -14.93 -10.54 -6.74
C ALA A 111 -14.72 -9.48 -7.83
N LYS A 112 -14.71 -8.20 -7.46
CA LYS A 112 -14.42 -7.12 -8.41
C LYS A 112 -13.07 -7.43 -9.05
N ARG A 113 -13.11 -7.96 -10.26
CA ARG A 113 -11.94 -8.17 -11.09
C ARG A 113 -11.40 -6.78 -11.44
N PHE A 114 -10.11 -6.55 -11.22
CA PHE A 114 -9.48 -5.28 -11.61
C PHE A 114 -9.73 -5.01 -13.09
N GLN A 115 -9.95 -3.74 -13.43
CA GLN A 115 -10.22 -3.37 -14.80
C GLN A 115 -8.92 -3.37 -15.61
N ARG A 116 -9.01 -3.75 -16.89
CA ARG A 116 -7.87 -3.71 -17.79
C ARG A 116 -7.49 -2.26 -18.10
N VAL A 117 -6.22 -1.93 -17.88
CA VAL A 117 -5.64 -0.61 -18.14
C VAL A 117 -4.70 -0.66 -19.34
N THR A 118 -4.36 0.52 -19.85
CA THR A 118 -3.46 0.71 -21.00
C THR A 118 -2.37 1.74 -20.73
N HIS A 119 -2.57 2.61 -19.73
CA HIS A 119 -1.70 3.72 -19.40
C HIS A 119 -1.37 3.70 -17.91
N CYS A 120 -0.15 4.08 -17.56
CA CYS A 120 0.28 4.20 -16.17
C CYS A 120 0.73 5.63 -15.85
N LEU A 121 0.18 6.19 -14.78
CA LEU A 121 0.52 7.52 -14.30
C LEU A 121 1.16 7.35 -12.93
N PHE A 122 2.27 8.03 -12.70
CA PHE A 122 3.03 7.89 -11.47
C PHE A 122 3.08 9.23 -10.74
N ASP A 123 2.85 9.19 -9.43
CA ASP A 123 3.40 10.20 -8.55
C ASP A 123 4.93 10.09 -8.44
N LEU A 124 5.58 11.17 -8.00
CA LEU A 124 7.02 11.24 -7.87
C LEU A 124 7.52 10.96 -6.45
N ASP A 125 7.07 11.78 -5.50
CA ASP A 125 7.66 11.96 -4.18
C ASP A 125 7.00 11.02 -3.18
N GLY A 126 7.75 10.04 -2.69
CA GLY A 126 7.20 8.94 -1.89
C GLY A 126 6.85 7.71 -2.73
N THR A 127 6.49 7.89 -4.00
CA THR A 127 6.13 6.79 -4.94
C THR A 127 7.32 6.27 -5.77
N ILE A 128 8.02 7.12 -6.53
CA ILE A 128 9.21 6.73 -7.32
C ILE A 128 10.48 7.01 -6.55
N LEU A 129 10.54 8.16 -5.89
CA LEU A 129 11.69 8.62 -5.11
C LEU A 129 11.33 8.63 -3.62
N ASN A 130 12.28 8.27 -2.78
CA ASN A 130 12.19 8.50 -1.34
C ASN A 130 12.73 9.91 -1.01
N SER A 131 12.17 10.92 -1.68
CA SER A 131 12.56 12.34 -1.59
C SER A 131 11.94 13.04 -0.38
N GLU A 132 10.76 12.62 0.09
CA GLU A 132 10.09 13.23 1.24
C GLU A 132 10.95 13.21 2.52
N VAL A 133 11.65 12.10 2.78
CA VAL A 133 12.60 12.00 3.91
C VAL A 133 13.71 13.04 3.80
N THR A 134 14.19 13.29 2.58
CA THR A 134 15.21 14.30 2.31
C THR A 134 14.66 15.71 2.53
N TYR A 135 13.43 15.95 2.06
CA TYR A 135 12.77 17.24 2.16
C TYR A 135 12.45 17.63 3.61
N HIS A 136 11.87 16.73 4.38
CA HIS A 136 11.59 16.96 5.81
C HIS A 136 12.85 17.12 6.65
N LYS A 137 13.94 16.46 6.28
CA LYS A 137 15.26 16.71 6.89
C LYS A 137 15.72 18.14 6.64
N MET A 138 15.62 18.64 5.40
CA MET A 138 15.99 20.03 5.08
C MET A 138 15.12 21.03 5.85
N LEU A 139 13.80 20.83 5.91
CA LEU A 139 12.91 21.68 6.71
C LEU A 139 13.31 21.71 8.18
N LYS A 140 13.67 20.55 8.74
CA LYS A 140 14.15 20.46 10.12
C LYS A 140 15.44 21.25 10.31
N ASP A 141 16.38 21.15 9.38
CA ASP A 141 17.66 21.87 9.43
C ASP A 141 17.45 23.39 9.32
N VAL A 142 16.56 23.85 8.42
CA VAL A 142 16.22 25.28 8.28
C VAL A 142 15.49 25.78 9.53
N CYS A 143 14.47 25.08 10.02
CA CYS A 143 13.73 25.48 11.24
C CYS A 143 14.66 25.61 12.46
N ALA A 144 15.68 24.74 12.55
CA ALA A 144 16.66 24.78 13.63
C ALA A 144 17.51 26.07 13.62
N LYS A 145 17.79 26.65 12.45
CA LYS A 145 18.48 27.97 12.35
C LYS A 145 17.68 29.09 13.02
N TYR A 146 16.35 28.96 13.04
CA TYR A 146 15.44 29.90 13.68
C TYR A 146 15.12 29.53 15.14
N GLY A 147 15.82 28.56 15.72
CA GLY A 147 15.56 28.08 17.08
C GLY A 147 14.23 27.35 17.23
N LYS A 148 13.63 26.87 16.13
CA LYS A 148 12.33 26.19 16.13
C LYS A 148 12.49 24.70 15.81
N ARG A 149 11.62 23.88 16.37
CA ARG A 149 11.63 22.42 16.17
C ARG A 149 10.53 22.01 15.20
N TYR A 150 10.94 21.49 14.04
CA TYR A 150 10.04 20.79 13.13
C TYR A 150 9.68 19.41 13.70
N THR A 151 8.45 19.25 14.18
CA THR A 151 7.99 18.03 14.87
C THR A 151 7.48 16.97 13.90
N LYS A 152 7.45 15.71 14.34
CA LYS A 152 6.89 14.61 13.54
C LYS A 152 5.40 14.79 13.25
N GLU A 153 4.67 15.47 14.12
CA GLU A 153 3.26 15.76 13.94
C GLU A 153 3.03 16.81 12.84
N LEU A 154 3.94 17.79 12.71
CA LEU A 154 3.89 18.77 11.64
C LEU A 154 4.38 18.18 10.31
N GLU A 155 5.39 17.31 10.36
CA GLU A 155 5.81 16.45 9.24
C GLU A 155 4.65 15.63 8.70
N LYS A 156 3.97 14.88 9.57
CA LYS A 156 2.80 14.06 9.21
C LYS A 156 1.68 14.85 8.53
N ARG A 157 1.44 16.09 8.95
CA ARG A 157 0.39 16.97 8.38
C ARG A 157 0.74 17.50 7.00
N ASN A 158 2.02 17.48 6.62
CA ASN A 158 2.52 18.08 5.38
C ASN A 158 2.77 17.05 4.26
N TYR A 159 2.61 15.74 4.50
CA TYR A 159 2.75 14.71 3.46
C TYR A 159 1.80 14.97 2.28
N GLY A 160 2.31 14.85 1.06
CA GLY A 160 1.56 15.07 -0.19
C GLY A 160 1.12 16.53 -0.46
N SER A 161 1.48 17.49 0.40
CA SER A 161 1.21 18.91 0.18
C SER A 161 2.19 19.52 -0.82
N THR A 162 1.84 20.64 -1.44
CA THR A 162 2.75 21.39 -2.32
C THR A 162 3.85 22.10 -1.51
N ASP A 163 5.00 22.38 -2.13
CA ASP A 163 6.12 23.12 -1.49
C ASP A 163 5.66 24.43 -0.83
N SER A 164 4.81 25.19 -1.53
CA SER A 164 4.30 26.47 -1.04
C SER A 164 3.33 26.31 0.14
N GLU A 165 2.49 25.26 0.15
CA GLU A 165 1.63 24.94 1.30
C GLU A 165 2.46 24.57 2.53
N ILE A 166 3.49 23.73 2.33
CA ILE A 166 4.40 23.34 3.39
C ILE A 166 5.07 24.57 3.99
N CYS A 167 5.63 25.47 3.16
CA CYS A 167 6.27 26.69 3.64
C CYS A 167 5.30 27.58 4.43
N ARG A 168 4.06 27.77 3.93
CA ARG A 168 3.02 28.52 4.64
C ARG A 168 2.67 27.89 6.00
N ASN A 169 2.46 26.58 6.02
CA ASN A 169 2.12 25.84 7.23
C ASN A 169 3.24 25.92 8.26
N VAL A 170 4.48 25.70 7.86
CA VAL A 170 5.64 25.71 8.76
C VAL A 170 5.87 27.09 9.35
N VAL A 171 5.84 28.15 8.53
CA VAL A 171 5.99 29.53 9.00
C VAL A 171 4.90 29.88 10.02
N LYS A 172 3.65 29.54 9.71
CA LYS A 172 2.49 29.82 10.57
C LYS A 172 2.55 29.06 11.89
N GLU A 173 2.76 27.75 11.84
CA GLU A 173 2.70 26.86 13.00
C GLU A 173 3.87 27.07 13.96
N LEU A 174 5.08 27.28 13.42
CA LEU A 174 6.28 27.46 14.23
C LEU A 174 6.56 28.93 14.59
N GLN A 175 5.83 29.87 13.99
CA GLN A 175 6.07 31.31 14.10
C GLN A 175 7.55 31.61 13.84
N LEU A 176 8.05 31.23 12.66
CA LEU A 176 9.47 31.27 12.32
C LEU A 176 10.09 32.68 12.31
N GLY A 177 9.26 33.73 12.25
CA GLY A 177 9.74 35.12 12.15
C GLY A 177 10.19 35.52 10.73
N ILE A 178 9.96 34.66 9.74
CA ILE A 178 10.18 34.92 8.31
C ILE A 178 8.90 34.67 7.53
N SER A 179 8.83 35.22 6.31
CA SER A 179 7.72 34.95 5.38
C SER A 179 7.83 33.55 4.75
N PRO A 180 6.71 32.96 4.26
CA PRO A 180 6.74 31.72 3.50
C PRO A 180 7.67 31.76 2.28
N ASN A 181 7.75 32.91 1.59
CA ASN A 181 8.63 33.09 0.44
C ASN A 181 10.12 33.07 0.84
N GLN A 182 10.48 33.64 1.99
CA GLN A 182 11.85 33.56 2.50
C GLN A 182 12.23 32.13 2.87
N LEU A 183 11.32 31.37 3.49
CA LEU A 183 11.54 29.95 3.77
C LEU A 183 11.70 29.15 2.47
N GLU A 184 10.84 29.43 1.48
CA GLU A 184 10.94 28.80 0.16
C GLU A 184 12.31 29.07 -0.47
N CYS A 185 12.80 30.32 -0.46
CA CYS A 185 14.14 30.70 -0.94
C CYS A 185 15.27 29.89 -0.29
N GLU A 186 15.27 29.74 1.04
CA GLU A 186 16.28 28.91 1.72
C GLU A 186 16.20 27.43 1.33
N MET A 187 14.99 26.92 1.10
CA MET A 187 14.78 25.54 0.67
C MET A 187 15.29 25.30 -0.76
N ILE A 188 15.28 26.31 -1.64
CA ILE A 188 15.78 26.22 -3.03
C ILE A 188 17.25 25.78 -3.03
N GLU A 189 18.10 26.51 -2.32
CA GLU A 189 19.56 26.29 -2.34
C GLU A 189 19.92 24.91 -1.78
N LEU A 190 19.20 24.48 -0.74
CA LEU A 190 19.37 23.16 -0.16
C LEU A 190 18.90 22.08 -1.15
N SER A 191 17.75 22.29 -1.81
CA SER A 191 17.14 21.35 -2.76
C SER A 191 18.08 21.00 -3.91
N GLU A 192 18.82 21.98 -4.45
CA GLU A 192 19.78 21.76 -5.52
C GLU A 192 20.89 20.77 -5.15
N ARG A 193 21.28 20.72 -3.87
CA ARG A 193 22.36 19.84 -3.39
C ARG A 193 21.87 18.48 -2.90
N THR A 194 20.59 18.37 -2.55
CA THR A 194 20.02 17.21 -1.85
C THR A 194 19.09 16.38 -2.73
N LEU A 195 18.17 17.00 -3.47
CA LEU A 195 17.18 16.31 -4.31
C LEU A 195 17.82 15.39 -5.38
N PRO A 196 18.93 15.78 -6.04
CA PRO A 196 19.64 14.87 -6.95
C PRO A 196 20.05 13.54 -6.30
N LYS A 197 20.22 13.48 -4.98
CA LYS A 197 20.69 12.30 -4.23
C LYS A 197 19.55 11.46 -3.63
N ALA A 198 18.28 11.84 -3.80
CA ALA A 198 17.15 11.10 -3.25
C ALA A 198 17.17 9.62 -3.74
N PRO A 199 17.08 8.62 -2.84
CA PRO A 199 17.10 7.23 -3.27
C PRO A 199 15.82 6.87 -4.03
N LEU A 200 15.89 5.87 -4.90
CA LEU A 200 14.70 5.30 -5.54
C LEU A 200 13.91 4.45 -4.54
N GLN A 201 12.59 4.47 -4.66
CA GLN A 201 11.73 3.52 -3.97
C GLN A 201 11.99 2.09 -4.46
N ALA A 202 11.83 1.13 -3.54
CA ALA A 202 12.08 -0.27 -3.84
C ALA A 202 11.15 -0.76 -4.97
N GLY A 203 11.76 -1.11 -6.11
CA GLY A 203 11.06 -1.61 -7.30
C GLY A 203 10.67 -0.54 -8.34
N ALA A 204 10.92 0.74 -8.08
CA ALA A 204 10.57 1.83 -9.00
C ALA A 204 11.23 1.67 -10.37
N GLU A 205 12.56 1.54 -10.40
CA GLU A 205 13.31 1.35 -11.65
C GLU A 205 12.88 0.09 -12.39
N ARG A 206 12.73 -1.05 -11.69
CA ARG A 206 12.27 -2.30 -12.30
C ARG A 206 10.89 -2.15 -12.95
N LEU A 207 9.96 -1.50 -12.26
CA LEU A 207 8.60 -1.30 -12.76
C LEU A 207 8.57 -0.36 -13.96
N LEU A 208 9.22 0.79 -13.86
CA LEU A 208 9.25 1.79 -14.93
C LEU A 208 9.92 1.22 -16.19
N THR A 209 11.08 0.57 -16.06
CA THR A 209 11.77 -0.09 -17.18
C THR A 209 10.90 -1.15 -17.82
N HIS A 210 10.27 -2.03 -17.03
CA HIS A 210 9.39 -3.08 -17.57
C HIS A 210 8.20 -2.52 -18.34
N LEU A 211 7.51 -1.53 -17.78
CA LEU A 211 6.36 -0.91 -18.44
C LEU A 211 6.77 -0.19 -19.74
N HIS A 212 7.88 0.54 -19.70
CA HIS A 212 8.45 1.20 -20.87
C HIS A 212 8.84 0.20 -21.97
N ASP A 213 9.61 -0.83 -21.63
CA ASP A 213 10.12 -1.83 -22.58
C ASP A 213 9.00 -2.70 -23.18
N THR A 214 7.87 -2.80 -22.48
CA THR A 214 6.65 -3.48 -22.97
C THR A 214 5.66 -2.54 -23.65
N GLY A 215 6.05 -1.28 -23.88
CA GLY A 215 5.29 -0.31 -24.67
C GLY A 215 4.08 0.30 -23.96
N ILE A 216 4.04 0.26 -22.63
CA ILE A 216 2.98 0.90 -21.84
C ILE A 216 3.30 2.40 -21.69
N PRO A 217 2.44 3.32 -22.15
CA PRO A 217 2.70 4.74 -22.03
C PRO A 217 2.69 5.21 -20.56
N LEU A 218 3.71 5.99 -20.21
CA LEU A 218 3.96 6.46 -18.85
C LEU A 218 3.86 7.98 -18.77
N ALA A 219 3.19 8.49 -17.72
CA ALA A 219 3.20 9.92 -17.38
C ALA A 219 3.57 10.11 -15.91
N LEU A 220 4.26 11.22 -15.63
CA LEU A 220 4.51 11.68 -14.26
C LEU A 220 3.49 12.76 -13.90
N ALA A 221 2.91 12.70 -12.70
CA ALA A 221 1.97 13.70 -12.19
C ALA A 221 2.26 13.98 -10.70
N THR A 222 2.82 15.15 -10.39
CA THR A 222 3.33 15.49 -9.04
C THR A 222 2.88 16.89 -8.57
N ASN A 223 2.69 17.04 -7.25
CA ASN A 223 2.49 18.34 -6.61
C ASN A 223 3.79 19.16 -6.49
N SER A 224 4.95 18.56 -6.79
CA SER A 224 6.25 19.22 -6.80
C SER A 224 6.38 20.27 -7.88
N SER A 225 7.22 21.27 -7.63
CA SER A 225 7.53 22.31 -8.61
C SER A 225 8.28 21.75 -9.83
N ARG A 226 8.07 22.38 -11.00
CA ARG A 226 8.81 22.03 -12.23
C ARG A 226 10.33 22.05 -12.04
N ARG A 227 10.83 22.95 -11.19
CA ARG A 227 12.25 23.02 -10.83
C ARG A 227 12.72 21.75 -10.11
N ALA A 228 11.99 21.29 -9.08
CA ALA A 228 12.33 20.08 -8.35
C ALA A 228 12.36 18.85 -9.29
N VAL A 229 11.35 18.72 -10.16
CA VAL A 229 11.31 17.66 -11.18
C VAL A 229 12.54 17.70 -12.09
N ARG A 230 12.96 18.89 -12.55
CA ARG A 230 14.16 19.04 -13.39
C ARG A 230 15.44 18.62 -12.68
N LEU A 231 15.60 18.89 -11.38
CA LEU A 231 16.75 18.44 -10.60
C LEU A 231 16.81 16.91 -10.52
N HIS A 232 15.67 16.25 -10.27
CA HIS A 232 15.61 14.79 -10.25
C HIS A 232 15.88 14.17 -11.62
N ALA A 233 15.33 14.78 -12.68
CA ALA A 233 15.51 14.34 -14.06
C ALA A 233 16.96 14.49 -14.54
N ALA A 234 17.62 15.61 -14.23
CA ALA A 234 19.03 15.83 -14.57
C ALA A 234 19.94 14.78 -13.94
N ALA A 235 19.62 14.34 -12.71
CA ALA A 235 20.37 13.30 -12.02
C ALA A 235 20.07 11.87 -12.51
N ARG A 236 18.92 11.65 -13.17
CA ARG A 236 18.44 10.32 -13.61
C ARG A 236 17.81 10.39 -15.02
N PRO A 237 18.54 10.84 -16.05
CA PRO A 237 17.95 11.15 -17.35
C PRO A 237 17.32 9.93 -18.02
N LYS A 238 17.90 8.73 -17.85
CA LYS A 238 17.33 7.48 -18.39
C LYS A 238 15.96 7.16 -17.80
N LEU A 239 15.82 7.25 -16.48
CA LEU A 239 14.58 6.93 -15.79
C LEU A 239 13.48 7.94 -16.13
N PHE A 240 13.80 9.23 -16.11
CA PHE A 240 12.84 10.28 -16.41
C PHE A 240 12.49 10.37 -17.90
N GLY A 241 13.38 9.91 -18.78
CA GLY A 241 13.15 9.78 -20.22
C GLY A 241 12.17 8.67 -20.60
N MET A 242 11.81 7.77 -19.68
CA MET A 242 10.78 6.74 -19.92
C MET A 242 9.36 7.32 -19.89
N PHE A 243 9.15 8.47 -19.26
CA PHE A 243 7.87 9.16 -19.26
C PHE A 243 7.66 9.90 -20.57
N HIS A 244 6.47 9.75 -21.16
CA HIS A 244 6.07 10.55 -22.31
C HIS A 244 6.06 12.05 -21.98
N HIS A 245 5.60 12.40 -20.77
CA HIS A 245 5.54 13.78 -20.31
C HIS A 245 5.51 13.85 -18.78
N TRP A 246 5.82 15.03 -18.23
CA TRP A 246 5.71 15.32 -16.80
C TRP A 246 4.72 16.45 -16.56
N VAL A 247 3.77 16.22 -15.67
CA VAL A 247 2.78 17.19 -15.18
C VAL A 247 3.11 17.59 -13.75
N CYS A 248 3.18 18.90 -13.52
CA CYS A 248 3.37 19.52 -12.21
C CYS A 248 2.09 20.27 -11.82
N ALA A 249 1.80 20.40 -10.52
CA ALA A 249 0.62 21.13 -10.04
C ALA A 249 0.55 22.62 -10.44
N THR A 250 1.67 23.20 -10.89
CA THR A 250 1.78 24.59 -11.36
C THR A 250 1.75 24.72 -12.89
N ASP A 251 1.53 23.63 -13.62
CA ASP A 251 1.42 23.69 -15.07
C ASP A 251 0.13 24.41 -15.48
N PRO A 252 0.15 25.22 -16.57
CA PRO A 252 -1.02 26.00 -16.99
C PRO A 252 -2.28 25.18 -17.30
N GLY A 253 -2.14 23.89 -17.61
CA GLY A 253 -3.27 22.98 -17.85
C GLY A 253 -3.82 22.28 -16.60
N VAL A 254 -3.25 22.56 -15.43
CA VAL A 254 -3.69 22.06 -14.13
C VAL A 254 -4.28 23.22 -13.35
N ASP A 255 -5.61 23.27 -13.25
CA ASP A 255 -6.31 24.31 -12.48
C ASP A 255 -6.06 24.12 -10.97
N ARG A 256 -6.22 22.88 -10.48
CA ARG A 256 -5.98 22.53 -9.08
C ARG A 256 -5.10 21.29 -8.96
N GLY A 257 -4.05 21.38 -8.14
CA GLY A 257 -3.20 20.23 -7.78
C GLY A 257 -3.95 19.17 -6.96
N LYS A 258 -3.25 18.11 -6.55
CA LYS A 258 -3.85 17.08 -5.67
C LYS A 258 -4.26 17.75 -4.36
N PRO A 259 -5.45 17.45 -3.78
CA PRO A 259 -6.28 16.26 -3.97
C PRO A 259 -7.34 16.36 -5.08
N PHE A 260 -7.32 17.41 -5.89
CA PHE A 260 -8.25 17.54 -7.02
C PHE A 260 -7.82 16.62 -8.18
N PRO A 261 -8.78 16.13 -8.98
CA PRO A 261 -8.48 15.17 -10.05
C PRO A 261 -7.75 15.78 -11.25
N ASP A 262 -7.72 17.11 -11.33
CA ASP A 262 -7.34 17.87 -12.52
C ASP A 262 -5.94 17.49 -13.02
N ILE A 263 -4.97 17.26 -12.13
CA ILE A 263 -3.61 16.87 -12.52
C ILE A 263 -3.55 15.53 -13.26
N TYR A 264 -4.33 14.53 -12.83
CA TYR A 264 -4.36 13.22 -13.46
C TYR A 264 -5.20 13.23 -14.74
N LEU A 265 -6.32 13.95 -14.73
CA LEU A 265 -7.14 14.15 -15.93
C LEU A 265 -6.33 14.86 -17.03
N TYR A 266 -5.57 15.90 -16.65
CA TYR A 266 -4.70 16.60 -17.56
C TYR A 266 -3.57 15.71 -18.08
N ALA A 267 -2.88 14.97 -17.22
CA ALA A 267 -1.86 14.01 -17.64
C ALA A 267 -2.41 12.96 -18.62
N ALA A 268 -3.60 12.40 -18.37
CA ALA A 268 -4.24 11.49 -19.32
C ALA A 268 -4.56 12.18 -20.67
N SER A 269 -4.96 13.45 -20.66
CA SER A 269 -5.33 14.20 -21.86
C SER A 269 -4.15 14.55 -22.78
N LEU A 270 -2.91 14.50 -22.26
CA LEU A 270 -1.68 14.79 -23.00
C LEU A 270 -1.15 13.61 -23.81
N PHE A 271 -1.65 12.39 -23.56
CA PHE A 271 -1.35 11.27 -24.44
C PHE A 271 -2.07 11.43 -25.79
N PRO A 272 -1.45 11.00 -26.91
CA PRO A 272 -2.04 11.15 -28.24
C PRO A 272 -3.44 10.55 -28.39
N ASP A 273 -3.69 9.39 -27.78
CA ASP A 273 -4.95 8.65 -27.84
C ASP A 273 -5.96 9.05 -26.74
N LYS A 274 -5.54 9.91 -25.79
CA LYS A 274 -6.37 10.48 -24.72
C LYS A 274 -7.20 9.41 -23.99
N PRO A 275 -6.55 8.45 -23.30
CA PRO A 275 -7.24 7.34 -22.66
C PRO A 275 -8.32 7.82 -21.70
N LYS A 276 -9.47 7.14 -21.71
CA LYS A 276 -10.52 7.34 -20.69
C LYS A 276 -9.93 7.05 -19.30
N PRO A 277 -10.34 7.75 -18.23
CA PRO A 277 -9.76 7.52 -16.89
C PRO A 277 -9.80 6.07 -16.40
N ALA A 278 -10.85 5.31 -16.74
CA ALA A 278 -10.94 3.88 -16.41
C ALA A 278 -9.86 2.98 -17.07
N LYS A 279 -9.11 3.51 -18.05
CA LYS A 279 -7.99 2.86 -18.73
C LYS A 279 -6.62 3.27 -18.17
N CYS A 280 -6.61 4.10 -17.13
CA CYS A 280 -5.43 4.61 -16.46
C CYS A 280 -5.24 3.90 -15.10
N LEU A 281 -4.00 3.56 -14.79
CA LEU A 281 -3.56 3.06 -13.49
C LEU A 281 -2.62 4.07 -12.85
N VAL A 282 -2.98 4.60 -11.69
CA VAL A 282 -2.17 5.54 -10.92
C VAL A 282 -1.36 4.80 -9.86
N PHE A 283 -0.10 5.13 -9.72
CA PHE A 283 0.75 4.74 -8.59
C PHE A 283 0.94 5.93 -7.65
N GLU A 284 0.65 5.72 -6.38
CA GLU A 284 0.62 6.76 -5.34
C GLU A 284 1.02 6.21 -3.97
N ASP A 285 1.42 7.09 -3.06
CA ASP A 285 1.71 6.73 -1.66
C ASP A 285 0.95 7.62 -0.67
N SER A 286 0.42 8.76 -1.12
CA SER A 286 -0.25 9.75 -0.29
C SER A 286 -1.77 9.63 -0.32
N THR A 287 -2.45 10.06 0.74
CA THR A 287 -3.92 10.15 0.77
C THR A 287 -4.44 11.23 -0.16
N VAL A 288 -3.67 12.31 -0.31
CA VAL A 288 -3.98 13.46 -1.18
C VAL A 288 -4.01 13.02 -2.64
N GLY A 289 -3.00 12.27 -3.08
CA GLY A 289 -2.98 11.73 -4.43
C GLY A 289 -3.94 10.56 -4.65
N LEU A 290 -4.17 9.72 -3.64
CA LEU A 290 -5.23 8.73 -3.68
C LEU A 290 -6.59 9.37 -3.95
N GLU A 291 -6.91 10.47 -3.26
CA GLU A 291 -8.15 11.21 -3.46
C GLU A 291 -8.26 11.78 -4.88
N ALA A 292 -7.19 12.39 -5.38
CA ALA A 292 -7.13 12.95 -6.73
C ALA A 292 -7.36 11.88 -7.80
N ALA A 293 -6.64 10.75 -7.72
CA ALA A 293 -6.73 9.68 -8.69
C ALA A 293 -8.10 8.95 -8.63
N SER A 294 -8.61 8.73 -7.42
CA SER A 294 -9.93 8.12 -7.22
C SER A 294 -11.05 9.03 -7.75
N SER A 295 -10.96 10.34 -7.48
CA SER A 295 -11.92 11.34 -7.98
C SER A 295 -11.85 11.51 -9.50
N ALA A 296 -10.69 11.25 -10.11
CA ALA A 296 -10.54 11.21 -11.56
C ALA A 296 -11.20 9.98 -12.20
N GLY A 297 -11.65 8.99 -11.41
CA GLY A 297 -12.19 7.74 -11.92
C GLY A 297 -11.14 6.74 -12.40
N MET A 298 -9.90 6.88 -11.91
CA MET A 298 -8.77 6.00 -12.24
C MET A 298 -8.60 4.90 -11.19
N GLN A 299 -8.00 3.77 -11.59
CA GLN A 299 -7.58 2.74 -10.62
C GLN A 299 -6.29 3.19 -9.94
N VAL A 300 -6.12 2.87 -8.65
CA VAL A 300 -4.97 3.33 -7.85
C VAL A 300 -4.27 2.17 -7.16
N VAL A 301 -2.98 2.02 -7.42
CA VAL A 301 -2.06 1.19 -6.65
C VAL A 301 -1.38 2.08 -5.63
N MET A 302 -1.63 1.81 -4.34
CA MET A 302 -1.09 2.61 -3.25
C MET A 302 0.07 1.89 -2.55
N THR A 303 1.19 2.60 -2.35
CA THR A 303 2.32 2.23 -1.48
C THR A 303 2.34 3.10 -0.22
N PRO A 304 1.38 2.95 0.71
CA PRO A 304 1.21 3.90 1.81
C PRO A 304 2.43 3.92 2.75
N PRO A 305 2.81 5.08 3.29
CA PRO A 305 3.85 5.15 4.30
C PRO A 305 3.43 4.37 5.55
N ARG A 306 4.39 3.77 6.27
CA ARG A 306 4.12 2.84 7.39
C ARG A 306 3.28 3.43 8.52
N HIS A 307 3.27 4.75 8.66
CA HIS A 307 2.56 5.44 9.72
C HIS A 307 1.11 5.78 9.33
N LEU A 308 0.72 5.57 8.07
CA LEU A 308 -0.65 5.81 7.62
C LEU A 308 -1.58 4.72 8.15
N ALA A 309 -2.65 5.13 8.80
CA ALA A 309 -3.63 4.19 9.33
C ALA A 309 -4.49 3.59 8.18
N PRO A 310 -4.83 2.29 8.23
CA PRO A 310 -5.48 1.59 7.11
C PRO A 310 -6.80 2.20 6.64
N GLU A 311 -7.51 2.94 7.50
CA GLU A 311 -8.74 3.63 7.15
C GLU A 311 -8.57 4.70 6.07
N PHE A 312 -7.37 5.26 5.94
CA PHE A 312 -7.06 6.32 4.98
C PHE A 312 -6.67 5.80 3.60
N SER A 313 -6.51 4.48 3.43
CA SER A 313 -6.19 3.85 2.14
C SER A 313 -7.37 3.09 1.52
N LYS A 314 -8.57 3.18 2.12
CA LYS A 314 -9.78 2.44 1.70
C LYS A 314 -10.21 2.67 0.24
N LYS A 315 -9.87 3.81 -0.35
CA LYS A 315 -10.18 4.13 -1.76
C LYS A 315 -9.22 3.49 -2.76
N ALA A 316 -8.09 2.96 -2.30
CA ALA A 316 -7.10 2.35 -3.18
C ALA A 316 -7.68 1.08 -3.83
N THR A 317 -7.39 0.90 -5.11
CA THR A 317 -7.76 -0.33 -5.84
C THR A 317 -6.91 -1.51 -5.36
N LEU A 318 -5.62 -1.27 -5.15
CA LEU A 318 -4.67 -2.24 -4.61
C LEU A 318 -3.73 -1.52 -3.64
N ILE A 319 -3.47 -2.13 -2.49
CA ILE A 319 -2.46 -1.66 -1.53
C ILE A 319 -1.31 -2.66 -1.54
N ILE A 320 -0.09 -2.17 -1.78
CA ILE A 320 1.15 -2.95 -1.72
C ILE A 320 2.16 -2.26 -0.82
N LYS A 321 3.11 -3.01 -0.24
CA LYS A 321 4.11 -2.41 0.66
C LYS A 321 5.24 -1.74 -0.09
N THR A 322 5.56 -2.26 -1.26
CA THR A 322 6.63 -1.77 -2.14
C THR A 322 6.23 -2.05 -3.58
N LEU A 323 6.79 -1.29 -4.54
CA LEU A 323 6.57 -1.55 -5.96
C LEU A 323 7.12 -2.92 -6.39
N LEU A 324 7.95 -3.57 -5.56
CA LEU A 324 8.41 -4.94 -5.80
C LEU A 324 7.27 -5.97 -5.78
N GLU A 325 6.16 -5.69 -5.10
CA GLU A 325 5.02 -6.59 -4.93
C GLU A 325 3.98 -6.46 -6.07
N PHE A 326 4.09 -5.42 -6.90
CA PHE A 326 3.15 -5.19 -8.00
C PHE A 326 3.22 -6.33 -9.03
N LYS A 327 2.05 -6.74 -9.52
CA LYS A 327 1.90 -7.78 -10.55
C LYS A 327 1.12 -7.19 -11.74
N PRO A 328 1.78 -6.79 -12.84
CA PRO A 328 1.13 -6.09 -13.95
C PRO A 328 -0.08 -6.85 -14.54
N GLU A 329 0.00 -8.17 -14.61
CA GLU A 329 -0.99 -9.04 -15.25
C GLU A 329 -2.37 -8.98 -14.61
N ILE A 330 -2.48 -8.61 -13.32
CA ILE A 330 -3.77 -8.48 -12.64
C ILE A 330 -4.58 -7.30 -13.19
N PHE A 331 -3.92 -6.30 -13.78
CA PHE A 331 -4.52 -5.16 -14.49
C PHE A 331 -4.50 -5.32 -16.01
N GLY A 332 -4.17 -6.52 -16.51
CA GLY A 332 -4.11 -6.82 -17.94
C GLY A 332 -2.89 -6.22 -18.67
N LEU A 333 -1.86 -5.79 -17.94
CA LEU A 333 -0.57 -5.37 -18.47
C LEU A 333 0.35 -6.60 -18.66
N PRO A 334 1.40 -6.51 -19.51
CA PRO A 334 2.35 -7.60 -19.70
C PRO A 334 3.06 -8.01 -18.39
N PRO A 335 3.13 -9.32 -18.05
CA PRO A 335 3.78 -9.77 -16.81
C PRO A 335 5.30 -9.55 -16.85
N PHE A 336 5.93 -9.42 -15.69
CA PHE A 336 7.40 -9.39 -15.58
C PHE A 336 8.03 -10.67 -16.16
N THR A 337 9.06 -10.53 -16.99
CA THR A 337 9.86 -11.66 -17.47
C THR A 337 11.02 -11.93 -16.50
N GLY A 338 10.78 -12.73 -15.46
CA GLY A 338 11.82 -13.13 -14.49
C GLY A 338 11.37 -13.06 -13.03
N LYS A 339 12.19 -13.60 -12.11
CA LYS A 339 11.93 -13.47 -10.67
C LYS A 339 12.30 -12.05 -10.20
N PRO A 340 11.54 -11.44 -9.27
CA PRO A 340 11.92 -10.16 -8.68
C PRO A 340 13.30 -10.28 -8.01
N GLU A 341 14.27 -9.50 -8.47
CA GLU A 341 15.53 -9.33 -7.75
C GLU A 341 15.25 -8.55 -6.46
N TYR A 342 15.25 -9.25 -5.34
CA TYR A 342 15.28 -8.63 -4.03
C TYR A 342 16.75 -8.29 -3.73
N PRO A 343 17.07 -7.07 -3.25
CA PRO A 343 18.44 -6.75 -2.84
C PRO A 343 18.91 -7.79 -1.82
N THR A 344 20.00 -8.49 -2.15
CA THR A 344 20.59 -9.49 -1.26
C THR A 344 21.13 -8.80 0.00
N LYS A 345 21.21 -9.54 1.12
CA LYS A 345 21.63 -9.06 2.45
C LYS A 345 23.00 -8.35 2.52
N LYS A 346 23.76 -8.26 1.41
CA LYS A 346 25.05 -7.57 1.34
C LYS A 346 24.97 -6.04 1.31
N HIS A 347 23.79 -5.45 1.08
CA HIS A 347 23.58 -4.00 1.23
C HIS A 347 22.45 -3.69 2.23
N PRO A 348 22.70 -3.84 3.56
CA PRO A 348 21.68 -3.63 4.58
C PRO A 348 21.36 -2.15 4.87
N LYS A 349 21.90 -1.20 4.10
CA LYS A 349 21.78 0.24 4.36
C LYS A 349 21.29 0.98 3.12
N MET A 350 20.03 0.83 2.74
CA MET A 350 19.32 1.83 1.90
C MET A 350 17.80 1.71 1.90
N TYR A 351 17.20 0.89 2.78
CA TYR A 351 15.75 0.77 2.88
C TYR A 351 15.34 0.73 4.35
N TYR A 352 15.35 1.87 5.02
CA TYR A 352 14.69 2.04 6.32
C TYR A 352 14.04 3.40 6.43
#